data_AF-A0A655AIJ8-F1
#
_entry.id   AF-A0A655AIJ8-F1
#
_cell.length_a   1.000
_cell.length_b   1.000
_cell.length_c   1.000
_cell.angle_alpha   90.00
_cell.angle_beta   90.00
_cell.angle_gamma   90.00
#
_symmetry.space_group_name_H-M   'P 1'
#
loop_
_entity.id
_entity.type
_entity.pdbx_description
1 polymer ?
#
loop_
_entity_poly.entity_id
_entity_poly.type
_entity_poly.pdbx_seq_one_letter_code
_entity_poly.pdbx_strand_id
1 'polypeptide(L)'
;MRAAPPPATTREMIKTGGFDAVCFTSSSTVRNLVGIAGKPHARTIIACIGPKTAETAAEFGLRVDVQPDTAAIGPLVDALAEHAARLRAEGALPPPRKKSRRR
;
A
#
# COMPACT_ATOMS: atom_id res chain seq x y z
N MET A 1 6.07 20.40 7.47
CA MET A 1 5.48 19.64 8.60
C MET A 1 5.77 18.16 8.37
N ARG A 2 6.53 17.49 9.26
CA ARG A 2 6.68 16.02 9.21
C ARG A 2 5.67 15.43 10.17
N ALA A 3 4.88 14.46 9.72
CA ALA A 3 3.96 13.74 10.61
C ALA A 3 4.77 13.02 11.70
N ALA A 4 4.23 12.97 12.91
CA ALA A 4 4.81 12.14 13.96
C ALA A 4 4.85 10.68 13.49
N PRO A 5 5.93 9.93 13.79
CA PRO A 5 6.00 8.53 13.41
C PRO A 5 4.82 7.77 14.04
N PRO A 6 4.16 6.87 13.29
CA PRO A 6 3.06 6.11 13.83
C PRO A 6 3.54 5.18 14.96
N PRO A 7 2.63 4.64 15.79
CA PRO A 7 2.98 3.71 16.86
C PRO A 7 3.91 2.59 16.38
N ALA A 8 4.80 2.11 17.24
CA ALA A 8 5.78 1.09 16.90
C ALA A 8 5.12 -0.15 16.26
N THR A 9 3.99 -0.59 16.80
CA THR A 9 3.19 -1.70 16.26
C THR A 9 2.75 -1.47 14.82
N THR A 10 2.30 -0.26 14.47
CA THR A 10 1.90 0.10 13.10
C THR A 10 3.09 0.09 12.14
N ARG A 11 4.24 0.63 12.57
CA ARG A 11 5.47 0.61 11.76
C ARG A 11 5.94 -0.82 11.50
N GLU A 12 5.91 -1.66 12.52
CA GLU A 12 6.24 -3.08 12.37
C GLU A 12 5.25 -3.76 11.43
N MET A 13 3.95 -3.50 11.54
CA MET A 13 2.95 -4.00 10.59
C MET A 13 3.26 -3.56 9.15
N ILE A 14 3.62 -2.30 8.90
CA ILE A 14 3.99 -1.84 7.55
C ILE A 14 5.15 -2.67 6.99
N LYS A 15 6.22 -2.84 7.77
CA LYS A 15 7.44 -3.54 7.33
C LYS A 15 7.29 -5.05 7.22
N THR A 16 6.43 -5.66 8.04
CA THR A 16 6.25 -7.12 8.12
C THR A 16 5.03 -7.62 7.34
N GLY A 17 4.38 -6.75 6.55
CA GLY A 17 3.24 -7.11 5.71
C GLY A 17 1.96 -7.35 6.52
N GLY A 18 1.70 -6.42 7.42
CA GLY A 18 0.52 -6.20 8.26
C GLY A 18 -0.73 -5.83 7.52
N PHE A 19 -0.55 -5.25 6.34
CA PHE A 19 -1.60 -4.71 5.51
C PHE A 19 -1.62 -5.45 4.20
N ASP A 20 -2.83 -5.79 3.75
CA ASP A 20 -3.03 -6.41 2.43
C ASP A 20 -2.77 -5.40 1.31
N ALA A 21 -3.16 -4.13 1.54
CA ALA A 21 -2.96 -3.04 0.61
C ALA A 21 -2.66 -1.71 1.32
N VAL A 22 -1.97 -0.81 0.61
CA VAL A 22 -1.77 0.60 0.97
C VAL A 22 -2.13 1.47 -0.23
N CYS A 23 -2.97 2.47 -0.01
CA CYS A 23 -3.39 3.42 -1.02
C CYS A 23 -2.70 4.77 -0.82
N PHE A 24 -2.02 5.27 -1.85
CA PHE A 24 -1.42 6.59 -1.88
C PHE A 24 -2.24 7.54 -2.75
N THR A 25 -2.76 8.58 -2.12
CA THR A 25 -3.56 9.64 -2.77
C THR A 25 -2.73 10.89 -3.10
N SER A 26 -1.46 10.92 -2.70
CA SER A 26 -0.54 11.98 -3.03
C SER A 26 0.91 11.53 -2.90
N SER A 27 1.78 12.09 -3.74
CA SER A 27 3.23 11.86 -3.67
C SER A 27 3.84 12.29 -2.33
N SER A 28 3.26 13.29 -1.64
CA SER A 28 3.72 13.69 -0.30
C SER A 28 3.46 12.60 0.73
N THR A 29 2.35 11.87 0.63
CA THR A 29 2.05 10.73 1.50
C THR A 29 3.05 9.60 1.31
N VAL A 30 3.49 9.33 0.07
CA VAL A 30 4.54 8.34 -0.21
C VAL A 30 5.84 8.71 0.51
N ARG A 31 6.34 9.93 0.28
CA ARG A 31 7.60 10.43 0.88
C ARG A 31 7.53 10.40 2.41
N ASN A 32 6.42 10.85 2.97
CA ASN A 32 6.21 10.90 4.40
C ASN A 32 6.17 9.50 5.01
N LEU A 33 5.38 8.58 4.45
CA LEU A 33 5.26 7.21 4.97
C LEU A 33 6.62 6.50 4.94
N VAL A 34 7.31 6.51 3.80
CA VAL A 34 8.61 5.84 3.67
C VAL A 34 9.63 6.44 4.62
N GLY A 35 9.62 7.76 4.80
CA GLY A 35 10.56 8.46 5.69
C GLY A 35 10.36 8.18 7.18
N ILE A 36 9.13 7.98 7.67
CA ILE A 36 8.85 7.84 9.12
C ILE A 36 8.49 6.42 9.55
N ALA A 37 7.97 5.60 8.63
CA ALA A 37 7.50 4.25 8.91
C ALA A 37 8.33 3.16 8.19
N GLY A 38 9.09 3.54 7.16
CA GLY A 38 9.82 2.61 6.30
C GLY A 38 8.98 2.14 5.10
N LYS A 39 9.60 1.33 4.24
CA LYS A 39 8.93 0.78 3.06
C LYS A 39 7.91 -0.29 3.46
N PRO A 40 6.70 -0.28 2.89
CA PRO A 40 5.78 -1.41 2.98
C PRO A 40 6.45 -2.72 2.54
N HIS A 41 6.07 -3.82 3.17
CA HIS A 41 6.54 -5.15 2.79
C HIS A 41 6.19 -5.45 1.32
N ALA A 42 7.04 -6.18 0.61
CA ALA A 42 6.86 -6.55 -0.81
C ALA A 42 5.58 -7.38 -1.11
N ARG A 43 4.83 -7.76 -0.08
CA ARG A 43 3.58 -8.52 -0.19
C ARG A 43 2.34 -7.62 -0.16
N THR A 44 2.51 -6.40 0.35
CA THR A 44 1.45 -5.42 0.49
C THR A 44 1.23 -4.80 -0.88
N ILE A 45 -0.01 -4.86 -1.35
CA ILE A 45 -0.42 -4.28 -2.63
C ILE A 45 -0.32 -2.76 -2.52
N ILE A 46 0.39 -2.13 -3.46
CA ILE A 46 0.53 -0.68 -3.50
C ILE A 46 -0.38 -0.12 -4.59
N ALA A 47 -1.35 0.69 -4.17
CA ALA A 47 -2.25 1.41 -5.07
C ALA A 47 -1.92 2.91 -5.06
N CYS A 48 -1.74 3.50 -6.23
CA CYS A 48 -1.48 4.93 -6.38
C CYS A 48 -2.64 5.59 -7.14
N ILE A 49 -3.11 6.75 -6.66
CA ILE A 49 -4.26 7.45 -7.28
C ILE A 49 -4.00 7.90 -8.71
N GLY A 50 -2.74 8.08 -9.11
CA GLY A 50 -2.40 8.55 -10.45
C GLY A 50 -0.89 8.58 -10.71
N PRO A 51 -0.49 8.96 -11.93
CA PRO A 51 0.87 8.74 -12.46
C PRO A 51 1.95 9.41 -11.62
N LYS A 52 1.75 10.68 -11.22
CA LYS A 52 2.71 11.41 -10.38
C LYS A 52 2.95 10.76 -9.01
N THR A 53 1.93 10.10 -8.46
CA THR A 53 2.08 9.38 -7.18
C THR A 53 2.80 8.06 -7.41
N ALA A 54 2.51 7.35 -8.51
CA ALA A 54 3.17 6.12 -8.89
C ALA A 54 4.66 6.31 -9.21
N GLU A 55 5.02 7.37 -9.95
CA GLU A 55 6.41 7.77 -10.21
C GLU A 55 7.17 7.98 -8.91
N THR A 56 6.59 8.75 -7.98
CA THR A 56 7.20 8.95 -6.65
C THR A 56 7.31 7.61 -5.91
N ALA A 57 6.31 6.74 -5.93
CA ALA A 57 6.41 5.42 -5.31
C ALA A 57 7.59 4.60 -5.89
N ALA A 58 7.75 4.62 -7.21
CA ALA A 58 8.84 3.95 -7.91
C ALA A 58 10.22 4.54 -7.56
N GLU A 59 10.36 5.86 -7.44
CA GLU A 59 11.59 6.52 -6.98
C GLU A 59 12.04 6.02 -5.59
N PHE A 60 11.08 5.72 -4.71
CA PHE A 60 11.37 5.15 -3.38
C PHE A 60 11.53 3.61 -3.41
N GLY A 61 11.51 2.99 -4.58
CA GLY A 61 11.65 1.54 -4.78
C GLY A 61 10.43 0.75 -4.34
N LEU A 62 9.24 1.34 -4.38
CA LEU A 62 7.98 0.63 -4.19
C LEU A 62 7.49 0.10 -5.55
N ARG A 63 7.01 -1.15 -5.57
CA ARG A 63 6.32 -1.71 -6.73
C ARG A 63 4.88 -1.24 -6.71
N VAL A 64 4.45 -0.49 -7.73
CA VAL A 64 3.04 -0.07 -7.86
C VAL A 64 2.27 -1.20 -8.54
N ASP A 65 1.27 -1.74 -7.85
CA ASP A 65 0.45 -2.86 -8.32
C ASP A 65 -0.86 -2.38 -8.97
N VAL A 66 -1.34 -1.21 -8.54
CA VAL A 66 -2.62 -0.63 -8.97
C VAL A 66 -2.46 0.86 -9.24
N GLN A 67 -2.94 1.31 -10.39
CA GLN A 67 -3.13 2.71 -10.72
C GLN A 67 -4.38 2.83 -11.59
N PRO A 68 -5.39 3.64 -11.21
CA PRO A 68 -6.55 3.88 -12.06
C PRO A 68 -6.21 4.85 -13.20
N ASP A 69 -6.99 4.81 -14.27
CA ASP A 69 -6.84 5.75 -15.39
C ASP A 69 -7.25 7.18 -14.99
N THR A 70 -8.23 7.30 -14.09
CA THR A 70 -8.72 8.59 -13.57
C THR A 70 -8.26 8.81 -12.14
N ALA A 71 -7.62 9.95 -11.88
CA ALA A 71 -7.11 10.31 -10.56
C ALA A 71 -8.19 10.77 -9.59
N ALA A 72 -9.01 9.82 -9.14
CA ALA A 72 -10.06 10.04 -8.15
C ALA A 72 -10.17 8.86 -7.18
N ILE A 73 -10.78 9.08 -6.01
CA ILE A 73 -10.87 8.07 -4.95
C ILE A 73 -11.74 6.89 -5.38
N GLY A 74 -12.88 7.12 -6.03
CA GLY A 74 -13.74 6.05 -6.54
C GLY A 74 -12.97 5.09 -7.47
N PRO A 75 -12.42 5.59 -8.59
CA PRO A 75 -11.61 4.78 -9.50
C PRO A 75 -10.43 4.07 -8.84
N LEU A 76 -9.78 4.69 -7.85
CA LEU A 76 -8.70 4.05 -7.09
C LEU A 76 -9.19 2.84 -6.28
N VAL A 77 -10.34 2.99 -5.62
CA VAL A 77 -10.96 1.91 -4.84
C VAL A 77 -11.43 0.79 -5.76
N ASP A 78 -12.07 1.14 -6.87
CA ASP A 78 -12.56 0.17 -7.86
C ASP A 78 -11.40 -0.63 -8.47
N ALA A 79 -10.35 0.04 -8.94
CA ALA A 79 -9.17 -0.61 -9.49
C ALA A 79 -8.46 -1.52 -8.47
N LEU A 80 -8.43 -1.14 -7.19
CA LEU A 80 -7.88 -1.99 -6.13
C LEU A 80 -8.76 -3.21 -5.88
N ALA A 81 -10.08 -3.04 -5.86
CA ALA A 81 -11.02 -4.14 -5.67
C ALA A 81 -10.93 -5.15 -6.82
N GLU A 82 -10.89 -4.67 -8.07
CA GLU A 82 -10.70 -5.50 -9.27
C GLU A 82 -9.37 -6.27 -9.23
N HIS A 83 -8.27 -5.59 -8.88
CA HIS A 83 -6.97 -6.23 -8.74
C HIS A 83 -7.00 -7.34 -7.68
N ALA A 84 -7.60 -7.08 -6.51
CA ALA A 84 -7.74 -8.07 -5.45
C ALA A 84 -8.65 -9.24 -5.85
N ALA A 85 -9.73 -8.98 -6.58
CA ALA A 85 -10.62 -10.01 -7.10
C ALA A 85 -9.89 -10.92 -8.10
N ARG A 86 -9.08 -10.35 -9.00
CA ARG A 86 -8.24 -11.10 -9.93
C ARG A 86 -7.24 -12.00 -9.21
N LEU A 87 -6.47 -11.45 -8.26
CA LEU A 87 -5.52 -12.23 -7.46
C LEU A 87 -6.21 -13.37 -6.69
N ARG A 88 -7.44 -13.15 -6.20
CA ARG A 88 -8.22 -14.20 -5.55
C ARG A 88 -8.62 -15.30 -6.52
N ALA A 89 -9.09 -14.95 -7.72
CA ALA A 89 -9.46 -15.93 -8.75
C ALA A 89 -8.25 -16.77 -9.20
N GLU A 90 -7.06 -16.17 -9.23
CA GLU A 90 -5.80 -16.82 -9.59
C GLU A 90 -5.16 -17.62 -8.43
N GLY A 91 -5.73 -17.57 -7.22
CA GLY A 91 -5.12 -18.15 -6.03
C GLY A 91 -3.81 -17.47 -5.60
N ALA A 92 -3.51 -16.30 -6.17
CA ALA A 92 -2.30 -15.51 -5.94
C ALA A 92 -2.47 -14.43 -4.87
N LEU A 93 -3.64 -14.37 -4.21
CA LEU A 93 -3.88 -13.43 -3.13
C LEU A 93 -2.86 -13.68 -2.00
N PRO A 94 -2.14 -12.65 -1.52
CA PRO A 94 -1.24 -12.81 -0.39
C PRO A 94 -1.98 -13.48 0.78
N PRO A 95 -1.47 -14.56 1.39
CA PRO A 95 -2.20 -15.31 2.40
C PRO A 95 -2.56 -14.39 3.57
N PRO A 96 -3.82 -14.34 4.03
CA PRO A 96 -4.19 -13.45 5.13
C PRO A 96 -3.24 -13.71 6.31
N ARG A 97 -2.81 -12.64 6.99
CA ARG A 97 -1.96 -12.81 8.16
C ARG A 97 -2.59 -13.84 9.10
N LYS A 98 -1.82 -14.84 9.52
CA LYS A 98 -2.18 -15.63 10.70
C LYS A 98 -2.41 -14.61 11.82
N LYS A 99 -3.66 -14.40 12.22
CA LYS A 99 -3.99 -13.59 13.40
C LYS A 99 -3.09 -14.15 14.49
N SER A 100 -2.14 -13.34 14.97
CA SER A 100 -1.44 -13.69 16.20
C SER A 100 -2.54 -13.87 17.21
N ARG A 101 -2.83 -15.13 17.56
CA ARG A 101 -3.72 -15.48 18.66
C ARG A 101 -3.10 -14.73 19.84
N ARG A 102 -3.73 -13.64 20.28
CA ARG A 102 -3.38 -13.01 21.57
C ARG A 102 -3.49 -14.15 22.58
N ARG A 103 -2.33 -14.62 23.04
CA ARG A 103 -2.20 -15.33 24.32
C ARG A 103 -2.05 -14.26 25.39
#